data_AF-A0AAP1RFU8-F1
#
_entry.id   AF-A0AAP1RFU8-F1
#
_cell.length_a   1.000
_cell.length_b   1.000
_cell.length_c   1.000
_cell.angle_alpha   90.00
_cell.angle_beta   90.00
_cell.angle_gamma   90.00
#
_symmetry.space_group_name_H-M   'P 1'
#
loop_
_entity.id
_entity.type
_entity.pdbx_description
1 polymer ?
#
loop_
_entity_poly.entity_id
_entity_poly.type
_entity_poly.pdbx_seq_one_letter_code
_entity_poly.pdbx_strand_id
1 'polypeptide(L)'
;MNLPDINKRLKEVIEYFNEGNVSDFSKKLNGVSQQKLNRLFNLDSRTKKYPAISQDIITEVLSNIPEVNPTWFLLGKEKMIKDLELPELTEIKFENISDDELSLYIIKNKDRLLTNKVLKVFIEKRATEIAINILKSDIK
;
A
#
# COMPACT_ATOMS: atom_id res chain seq x y z
N MET A 1 3.25 -9.19 -27.03
CA MET A 1 2.87 -10.41 -26.31
C MET A 1 2.33 -9.98 -24.96
N ASN A 2 1.09 -10.34 -24.60
CA ASN A 2 0.45 -9.86 -23.36
C ASN A 2 0.79 -10.78 -22.19
N LEU A 3 1.23 -10.20 -21.07
CA LEU A 3 1.35 -10.92 -19.80
C LEU A 3 -0.04 -11.49 -19.41
N PRO A 4 -0.10 -12.67 -18.78
CA PRO A 4 -1.32 -13.13 -18.13
C PRO A 4 -1.85 -12.09 -17.16
N ASP A 5 -3.17 -11.96 -17.04
CA ASP A 5 -3.81 -10.85 -16.33
C ASP A 5 -3.37 -10.73 -14.87
N ILE A 6 -3.23 -11.86 -14.16
CA ILE A 6 -2.78 -11.85 -12.77
C ILE A 6 -1.30 -11.46 -12.63
N ASN A 7 -0.45 -11.84 -13.59
CA ASN A 7 0.95 -11.44 -13.62
C ASN A 7 1.05 -9.94 -13.91
N LYS A 8 0.17 -9.41 -14.78
CA LYS A 8 0.08 -7.97 -15.05
C LYS A 8 -0.31 -7.19 -13.81
N ARG A 9 -1.32 -7.64 -13.06
CA ARG A 9 -1.73 -7.00 -11.79
C ARG A 9 -0.65 -7.04 -10.73
N LEU A 10 0.08 -8.15 -10.59
CA LEU A 10 1.25 -8.19 -9.71
C LEU A 10 2.31 -7.17 -10.12
N LYS A 11 2.55 -7.01 -11.43
CA LYS A 11 3.48 -6.00 -11.93
C LYS A 11 3.01 -4.57 -11.60
N GLU A 12 1.72 -4.30 -11.71
CA GLU A 12 1.12 -3.00 -11.33
C GLU A 12 1.23 -2.72 -9.83
N VAL A 13 1.07 -3.75 -8.97
CA VAL A 13 1.32 -3.62 -7.52
C VAL A 13 2.79 -3.29 -7.24
N ILE A 14 3.74 -3.96 -7.90
CA ILE A 14 5.17 -3.67 -7.75
C ILE A 14 5.49 -2.24 -8.21
N GLU A 15 4.90 -1.81 -9.31
CA GLU A 15 5.05 -0.44 -9.83
C GLU A 15 4.55 0.58 -8.82
N TYR A 16 3.35 0.39 -8.28
CA TYR A 16 2.72 1.35 -7.37
C TYR A 16 3.45 1.47 -6.02
N PHE A 17 3.88 0.35 -5.44
CA PHE A 17 4.45 0.34 -4.07
C PHE A 17 5.97 0.48 -4.01
N ASN A 18 6.65 0.28 -5.14
CA ASN A 18 8.10 0.17 -5.21
C ASN A 18 8.70 0.72 -6.51
N GLU A 19 7.96 1.48 -7.31
CA GLU A 19 8.45 2.09 -8.56
C GLU A 19 9.09 1.06 -9.51
N GLY A 20 8.52 -0.15 -9.53
CA GLY A 20 9.00 -1.24 -10.35
C GLY A 20 10.19 -2.01 -9.76
N ASN A 21 10.73 -1.60 -8.61
CA ASN A 21 11.86 -2.26 -7.96
C ASN A 21 11.44 -3.60 -7.31
N VAL A 22 11.62 -4.68 -8.07
CA VAL A 22 11.29 -6.05 -7.65
C VAL A 22 12.12 -6.51 -6.44
N SER A 23 13.35 -6.02 -6.28
CA SER A 23 14.19 -6.37 -5.14
C SER A 23 13.58 -5.86 -3.84
N ASP A 24 13.25 -4.57 -3.81
CA ASP A 24 12.66 -3.95 -2.62
C ASP A 24 11.24 -4.45 -2.37
N PHE A 25 10.48 -4.78 -3.42
CA PHE A 25 9.19 -5.43 -3.27
C PHE A 25 9.33 -6.83 -2.62
N SER A 26 10.30 -7.63 -3.05
CA SER A 26 10.50 -8.99 -2.52
C SER A 26 10.80 -9.01 -1.02
N LYS A 27 11.43 -7.96 -0.48
CA LYS A 27 11.72 -7.81 0.96
C LYS A 27 10.45 -7.65 1.81
N LYS A 28 9.31 -7.28 1.20
CA LYS A 28 8.01 -7.17 1.89
C LYS A 28 7.29 -8.51 2.03
N LEU A 29 7.75 -9.55 1.33
CA LEU A 29 7.10 -10.86 1.28
C LEU A 29 7.97 -11.89 2.02
N ASN A 30 7.35 -12.78 2.79
CA ASN A 30 8.07 -13.83 3.50
C ASN A 30 8.34 -15.00 2.53
N GLY A 31 9.62 -15.38 2.39
CA GLY A 31 10.01 -16.56 1.61
C GLY A 31 9.86 -16.44 0.08
N VAL A 32 9.57 -15.24 -0.44
CA VAL A 32 9.48 -14.99 -1.90
C VAL A 32 10.70 -14.23 -2.38
N SER A 33 11.58 -14.89 -3.13
CA SER A 33 12.79 -14.25 -3.66
C SER A 33 12.51 -13.36 -4.87
N GLN A 34 13.35 -12.34 -5.08
CA GLN A 34 13.35 -11.51 -6.28
C GLN A 34 13.41 -12.36 -7.57
N GLN A 35 14.23 -13.41 -7.60
CA GLN A 35 14.34 -14.30 -8.76
C GLN A 35 13.01 -15.01 -9.07
N LYS A 36 12.29 -15.47 -8.03
CA LYS A 36 10.98 -16.11 -8.19
C LYS A 36 9.97 -15.15 -8.80
N LEU A 37 9.95 -13.89 -8.37
CA LEU A 37 9.09 -12.85 -8.94
C LEU A 37 9.46 -12.50 -10.37
N ASN A 38 10.75 -12.26 -10.66
CA ASN A 38 11.22 -11.91 -12.00
C ASN A 38 10.83 -12.95 -13.05
N ARG A 39 10.82 -14.25 -12.70
CA ARG A 39 10.39 -15.31 -13.62
C ARG A 39 8.94 -15.15 -14.06
N LEU A 40 8.06 -14.57 -13.25
CA LEU A 40 6.64 -14.37 -13.61
C LEU A 40 6.45 -13.36 -14.76
N PHE A 41 7.45 -12.51 -15.01
CA PHE A 41 7.38 -11.46 -16.03
C PHE A 41 8.16 -11.79 -17.30
N ASN A 42 8.77 -12.98 -17.35
CA ASN A 42 9.58 -13.44 -18.47
C ASN A 42 9.05 -14.76 -19.01
N LEU A 43 9.20 -14.98 -20.32
CA LEU A 43 8.85 -16.27 -20.92
C LEU A 43 9.81 -17.34 -20.42
N ASP A 44 9.26 -18.48 -20.01
CA ASP A 44 10.05 -19.66 -19.77
C ASP A 44 10.64 -20.16 -21.10
N SER A 45 11.96 -20.34 -21.14
CA SER A 45 12.70 -20.63 -22.37
C SER A 45 12.30 -21.97 -23.00
N ARG A 46 11.84 -22.93 -22.19
CA ARG A 46 11.47 -24.29 -22.60
C ARG A 46 10.05 -24.34 -23.12
N THR A 47 9.12 -23.69 -22.43
CA THR A 47 7.68 -23.79 -22.75
C THR A 47 7.16 -22.62 -23.58
N LYS A 48 7.93 -21.53 -23.69
CA LYS A 48 7.51 -20.25 -24.30
C LYS A 48 6.22 -19.69 -23.71
N LYS A 49 5.95 -20.01 -22.43
CA LYS A 49 4.82 -19.50 -21.65
C LYS A 49 5.33 -18.73 -20.44
N TYR A 50 4.53 -17.79 -19.95
CA TYR A 50 4.77 -17.15 -18.66
C TYR A 50 4.46 -18.15 -17.54
N PRO A 51 5.33 -18.29 -16.53
CA PRO A 51 4.99 -19.04 -15.33
C PRO A 51 3.73 -18.47 -14.66
N ALA A 52 2.86 -19.36 -14.20
CA ALA A 52 1.72 -18.99 -13.39
C ALA A 52 2.18 -18.53 -12.01
N ILE A 53 1.51 -17.52 -11.46
CA ILE A 53 1.70 -17.11 -10.06
C ILE A 53 1.20 -18.23 -9.14
N SER A 54 2.01 -18.61 -8.15
CA SER A 54 1.63 -19.64 -7.18
C SER A 54 0.77 -19.06 -6.07
N GLN A 55 -0.07 -19.89 -5.46
CA GLN A 55 -0.93 -19.48 -4.34
C GLN A 55 -0.13 -18.84 -3.20
N ASP A 56 1.05 -19.35 -2.87
CA ASP A 56 1.89 -18.78 -1.81
C ASP A 56 2.26 -17.30 -2.09
N ILE A 57 2.54 -16.94 -3.34
CA ILE A 57 2.87 -15.55 -3.69
C ILE A 57 1.62 -14.68 -3.56
N ILE A 58 0.46 -15.18 -3.98
CA ILE A 58 -0.82 -14.49 -3.81
C ILE A 58 -1.08 -14.22 -2.33
N THR A 59 -0.96 -15.25 -1.49
CA THR A 59 -1.17 -15.14 -0.03
C THR A 59 -0.21 -14.14 0.59
N GLU A 60 1.08 -14.20 0.25
CA GLU A 60 2.09 -13.28 0.79
C GLU A 60 1.80 -11.83 0.38
N VAL A 61 1.41 -11.58 -0.87
CA VAL A 61 1.05 -10.24 -1.34
C VAL A 61 -0.14 -9.70 -0.57
N LEU A 62 -1.23 -10.47 -0.46
CA LEU A 62 -2.46 -10.00 0.19
C LEU A 62 -2.33 -9.88 1.72
N SER A 63 -1.43 -10.64 2.33
CA SER A 63 -1.21 -10.61 3.79
C SER A 63 -0.26 -9.49 4.21
N ASN A 64 0.79 -9.22 3.43
CA ASN A 64 1.81 -8.22 3.79
C ASN A 64 1.54 -6.83 3.17
N ILE A 65 0.62 -6.74 2.21
CA ILE A 65 0.22 -5.48 1.57
C ILE A 65 -1.31 -5.36 1.70
N PRO A 66 -1.83 -5.13 2.93
CA PRO A 66 -3.27 -5.13 3.21
C PRO A 66 -4.04 -4.04 2.45
N GLU A 67 -3.35 -3.02 1.93
CA GLU A 67 -3.88 -1.96 1.08
C GLU A 67 -4.34 -2.48 -0.28
N VAL A 68 -3.79 -3.60 -0.77
CA VAL A 68 -4.21 -4.21 -2.05
C VAL A 68 -5.58 -4.87 -1.87
N ASN A 69 -6.51 -4.54 -2.77
CA ASN A 69 -7.82 -5.16 -2.85
C ASN A 69 -7.72 -6.59 -3.43
N PRO A 70 -8.10 -7.65 -2.67
CA PRO A 70 -8.11 -9.02 -3.17
C PRO A 70 -9.00 -9.24 -4.40
N THR A 71 -10.16 -8.58 -4.46
CA THR A 71 -11.11 -8.69 -5.57
C THR A 71 -10.47 -8.17 -6.86
N TRP A 72 -9.77 -7.05 -6.77
CA TRP A 72 -9.01 -6.52 -7.90
C TRP A 72 -7.85 -7.43 -8.25
N PHE A 73 -7.06 -7.87 -7.26
CA PHE A 73 -5.86 -8.65 -7.53
C PHE A 73 -6.17 -10.01 -8.19
N LEU A 74 -7.23 -10.67 -7.76
CA LEU A 74 -7.62 -12.00 -8.26
C LEU A 74 -8.45 -11.90 -9.54
N LEU A 75 -9.42 -10.99 -9.59
CA LEU A 75 -10.46 -10.97 -10.64
C LEU A 75 -10.34 -9.79 -11.60
N GLY A 76 -9.51 -8.79 -11.30
CA GLY A 76 -9.39 -7.56 -12.09
C GLY A 76 -10.62 -6.64 -11.99
N LYS A 77 -11.42 -6.78 -10.94
CA LYS A 77 -12.63 -5.96 -10.69
C LYS A 77 -12.35 -4.95 -9.58
N GLU A 78 -13.09 -3.84 -9.58
CA GLU A 78 -12.92 -2.75 -8.58
C GLU A 78 -11.56 -2.01 -8.72
N LYS A 79 -11.17 -1.24 -7.70
CA LYS A 79 -9.90 -0.53 -7.66
C LYS A 79 -8.81 -1.38 -7.03
N MET A 80 -7.56 -1.18 -7.47
CA MET A 80 -6.37 -1.86 -6.93
C MET A 80 -6.17 -1.67 -5.44
N ILE A 81 -6.33 -0.43 -4.98
CA ILE A 81 -6.18 -0.08 -3.57
C ILE A 81 -7.56 -0.06 -2.96
N LYS A 82 -7.70 -0.70 -1.80
CA LYS A 82 -8.90 -0.58 -0.99
C LYS A 82 -9.11 0.90 -0.72
N ASP A 83 -10.32 1.40 -0.96
CA ASP A 83 -10.68 2.67 -0.38
C ASP A 83 -10.48 2.51 1.14
N LEU A 84 -9.79 3.45 1.78
CA LEU A 84 -9.63 3.47 3.23
C LEU A 84 -11.04 3.58 3.79
N GLU A 85 -11.67 2.44 4.08
CA GLU A 85 -12.74 2.36 5.02
C GLU A 85 -12.09 2.75 6.35
N LEU A 86 -12.11 4.06 6.63
CA LEU A 86 -12.15 4.52 8.00
C LEU A 86 -13.19 3.61 8.67
N PRO A 87 -12.83 2.94 9.78
CA PRO A 87 -13.80 2.10 10.48
C PRO A 87 -15.09 2.90 10.54
N GLU A 88 -16.22 2.29 10.14
CA GLU A 88 -17.53 2.91 10.31
C GLU A 88 -17.51 3.56 11.69
N LEU A 89 -17.78 4.86 11.75
CA LEU A 89 -17.80 5.64 12.98
C LEU A 89 -18.97 5.15 13.84
N THR A 90 -18.94 3.90 14.29
CA THR A 90 -19.80 3.39 15.32
C THR A 90 -19.22 3.93 16.61
N GLU A 91 -19.80 5.07 17.02
CA GLU A 91 -19.48 5.94 18.15
C GLU A 91 -18.25 6.84 17.97
N ILE A 92 -18.50 8.10 17.61
CA ILE A 92 -17.57 9.19 17.84
C ILE A 92 -17.45 9.39 19.36
N LYS A 93 -16.48 8.72 20.01
CA LYS A 93 -16.24 8.81 21.46
C LYS A 93 -15.75 10.19 21.94
N PHE A 94 -15.57 11.14 21.03
CA PHE A 94 -14.97 12.45 21.29
C PHE A 94 -15.92 13.61 21.02
N GLU A 95 -17.24 13.40 20.94
CA GLU A 95 -18.21 14.49 20.70
C GLU A 95 -18.21 15.57 21.80
N ASN A 96 -17.64 15.29 22.97
CA ASN A 96 -17.61 16.20 24.12
C ASN A 96 -16.20 16.50 24.65
N ILE A 97 -15.14 16.24 23.88
CA ILE A 97 -13.79 16.66 24.30
C ILE A 97 -13.58 18.13 23.91
N SER A 98 -13.17 18.96 24.86
CA SER A 98 -12.77 20.33 24.53
C SER A 98 -11.48 20.35 23.70
N ASP A 99 -11.25 21.42 22.94
CA ASP A 99 -10.02 21.59 22.16
C ASP A 99 -8.77 21.53 23.05
N ASP A 100 -8.85 22.03 24.28
CA ASP A 100 -7.77 22.00 25.26
C ASP A 100 -7.48 20.57 25.73
N GLU A 101 -8.51 19.78 26.04
CA GLU A 101 -8.36 18.38 26.44
C GLU A 101 -7.82 17.52 25.31
N LEU A 102 -8.27 17.76 24.08
CA LEU A 102 -7.77 17.09 22.89
C LEU A 102 -6.28 17.42 22.67
N SER A 103 -5.93 18.70 22.79
CA SER A 103 -4.54 19.17 22.69
C SER A 103 -3.65 18.53 23.74
N LEU A 104 -4.10 18.49 25.00
CA LEU A 104 -3.39 17.83 26.09
C LEU A 104 -3.24 16.32 25.86
N TYR A 105 -4.27 15.66 25.35
CA TYR A 105 -4.22 14.24 25.03
C TYR A 105 -3.18 13.96 23.94
N ILE A 106 -3.17 14.75 22.87
CA ILE A 106 -2.22 14.63 21.77
C ILE A 106 -0.79 14.83 22.28
N ILE A 107 -0.55 15.86 23.09
CA ILE A 107 0.78 16.14 23.66
C ILE A 107 1.24 14.99 24.55
N LYS A 108 0.39 14.52 25.48
CA LYS A 108 0.73 13.44 26.42
C LYS A 108 0.98 12.10 25.73
N ASN A 109 0.37 11.86 24.59
CA ASN A 109 0.45 10.57 23.88
C ASN A 109 1.23 10.66 22.57
N LYS A 110 2.01 11.73 22.36
CA LYS A 110 2.68 12.04 21.09
C LYS A 110 3.42 10.84 20.50
N ASP A 111 4.26 10.17 21.28
CA ASP A 111 5.08 9.07 20.78
C ASP A 111 4.21 7.90 20.31
N ARG A 112 3.20 7.53 21.08
CA ARG A 112 2.24 6.48 20.70
C ARG A 112 1.48 6.86 19.43
N LEU A 113 1.03 8.10 19.31
CA LEU A 113 0.29 8.58 18.14
C LEU A 113 1.16 8.58 16.88
N LEU A 114 2.45 8.91 17.00
CA LEU A 114 3.41 8.87 15.89
C LEU A 114 3.77 7.45 15.45
N THR A 115 3.71 6.48 16.36
CA THR A 115 3.93 5.05 16.01
C THR A 115 2.71 4.40 15.36
N ASN A 116 1.53 5.02 15.42
CA ASN A 116 0.35 4.51 14.75
C ASN A 116 0.49 4.65 13.23
N LYS A 117 0.49 3.52 12.53
CA LYS A 117 0.74 3.45 11.08
C LYS A 117 -0.23 4.32 10.26
N VAL A 118 -1.51 4.35 10.63
CA VAL A 118 -2.55 5.10 9.92
C VAL A 118 -2.40 6.60 10.16
N LEU A 119 -2.26 7.02 11.43
CA LEU A 119 -2.03 8.42 11.77
C LEU A 119 -0.74 8.94 11.16
N LYS A 120 0.32 8.13 11.14
CA LYS A 120 1.59 8.49 10.50
C LYS A 120 1.40 8.80 9.02
N VAL A 121 0.77 7.90 8.26
CA VAL A 121 0.48 8.12 6.82
C VAL A 121 -0.37 9.38 6.61
N PHE A 122 -1.37 9.59 7.46
CA PHE A 122 -2.21 10.80 7.39
C PHE A 122 -1.40 12.08 7.66
N ILE A 123 -0.62 12.11 8.74
CA ILE A 123 0.22 13.26 9.13
C ILE A 123 1.24 13.58 8.03
N GLU A 124 1.92 12.57 7.50
CA GLU A 124 2.89 12.72 6.42
C GLU A 124 2.24 13.31 5.17
N LYS A 125 1.09 12.78 4.75
CA LYS A 125 0.34 13.32 3.60
C LYS A 125 -0.01 14.80 3.80
N ARG A 126 -0.54 15.18 4.98
CA ARG A 126 -0.90 16.57 5.28
C ARG A 126 0.31 17.48 5.33
N ALA A 127 1.43 17.02 5.89
CA ALA A 127 2.69 17.78 5.91
C ALA A 127 3.20 18.04 4.49
N THR A 128 3.15 17.03 3.61
CA THR A 128 3.51 17.18 2.19
C THR A 128 2.61 18.19 1.47
N GLU A 129 1.29 18.12 1.66
CA GLU A 129 0.34 19.08 1.07
C GLU A 129 0.64 20.52 1.51
N ILE A 130 0.94 20.74 2.79
CA ILE A 130 1.30 22.07 3.32
C ILE A 130 2.62 22.55 2.70
N ALA A 131 3.65 21.70 2.66
CA ALA A 131 4.95 22.05 2.08
C ALA A 131 4.81 22.44 0.59
N ILE A 132 4.01 21.70 -0.17
CA ILE A 132 3.72 22.03 -1.58
C ILE A 132 3.05 23.42 -1.69
N ASN A 133 2.11 23.74 -0.80
CA ASN A 133 1.42 25.02 -0.83
C ASN A 133 2.35 26.20 -0.52
N ILE A 134 3.27 26.04 0.46
CA ILE A 134 4.29 27.04 0.78
C ILE A 134 5.22 27.26 -0.42
N LEU A 135 5.73 26.19 -1.03
CA LEU A 135 6.60 26.31 -2.21
C LEU A 135 5.89 27.02 -3.38
N LYS A 136 4.58 26.79 -3.55
CA LYS A 136 3.78 27.48 -4.57
C LYS A 136 3.54 28.96 -4.25
N SER A 137 3.49 29.35 -2.97
CA SER A 137 3.36 30.76 -2.59
C SER A 137 4.66 31.53 -2.77
N ASP A 138 5.81 30.89 -2.60
CA ASP A 138 7.14 31.52 -2.70
C ASP A 138 7.61 31.74 -4.15
N ILE A 139 6.96 31.08 -5.12
CA ILE A 139 7.25 31.19 -6.57
C ILE A 139 6.36 32.26 -7.24
N LYS A 140 5.44 32.90 -6.51
CA LYS A 140 4.63 34.03 -6.97
C LYS A 140 5.25 35.37 -6.62
#